data_AF-A0AAV1C5Z2-F1
#
_entry.id   AF-A0AAV1C5Z2-F1
#
_cell.length_a   1.000
_cell.length_b   1.000
_cell.length_c   1.000
_cell.angle_alpha   90.00
_cell.angle_beta   90.00
_cell.angle_gamma   90.00
#
_symmetry.space_group_name_H-M   'P 1'
#
loop_
_entity.id
_entity.type
_entity.pdbx_description
1 polymer ?
#
loop_
_entity_poly.entity_id
_entity_poly.type
_entity_poly.pdbx_seq_one_letter_code
_entity_poly.pdbx_strand_id
1 'polypeptide(L)'
;MGLLATPSYAGVEYLVCGTLGWVPIVGPLLSPILCQISQVLKVGDTLLFNGPLGTVLPVYEVTASAFANCDIGNLLPRGTVGLPVSIPLVAPGTRFFIADPINCLLGFKTNVTIASA
;
A
#
# COMPACT_ATOMS: atom_id res chain seq x y z
N MET A 1 27.93 11.73 -29.88
CA MET A 1 26.77 11.02 -29.30
C MET A 1 26.63 11.50 -27.87
N GLY A 2 25.66 12.38 -27.60
CA GLY A 2 25.44 12.92 -26.26
C GLY A 2 24.57 11.95 -25.46
N LEU A 3 25.12 11.41 -24.37
CA LEU A 3 24.35 10.73 -23.34
C LEU A 3 23.52 11.79 -22.62
N LEU A 4 22.23 11.88 -22.95
CA LEU A 4 21.26 12.57 -22.11
C LEU A 4 21.15 11.75 -20.82
N ALA A 5 21.83 12.18 -19.76
CA ALA A 5 21.58 11.68 -18.42
C ALA A 5 20.11 12.04 -18.10
N THR A 6 19.22 11.06 -18.17
CA THR A 6 17.88 11.19 -17.59
C THR A 6 18.08 11.55 -16.11
N PRO A 7 17.36 12.55 -15.57
CA PRO A 7 17.42 12.81 -14.14
C PRO A 7 17.02 11.53 -13.41
N SER A 8 17.97 10.91 -12.69
CA SER A 8 17.68 9.77 -11.85
C SER A 8 16.92 10.29 -10.65
N TYR A 9 15.59 10.22 -10.70
CA TYR A 9 14.76 10.49 -9.54
C TYR A 9 15.15 9.49 -8.43
N ALA A 10 15.61 10.02 -7.30
CA ALA A 10 15.81 9.21 -6.10
C ALA A 10 14.43 9.01 -5.47
N GLY A 11 13.90 7.79 -5.57
CA GLY A 11 12.61 7.41 -5.02
C GLY A 11 12.50 7.70 -3.52
N VAL A 12 11.34 8.16 -3.10
CA VAL A 12 10.99 8.39 -1.70
C VAL A 12 10.16 7.21 -1.18
N GLU A 13 10.39 6.85 0.08
CA GLU A 13 9.58 5.84 0.77
C GLU A 13 8.43 6.49 1.55
N TYR A 14 7.22 5.94 1.40
CA TYR A 14 6.01 6.45 2.02
C TYR A 14 5.35 5.42 2.93
N LEU A 15 5.15 5.79 4.19
CA LEU A 15 4.45 4.98 5.18
C LEU A 15 2.94 5.02 4.95
N VAL A 16 2.33 3.88 4.64
CA VAL A 16 0.93 3.78 4.22
C VAL A 16 -0.08 4.18 5.31
N CYS A 17 0.21 3.89 6.59
CA CYS A 17 -0.59 4.32 7.74
C CYS A 17 0.21 5.23 8.68
N GLY A 18 1.25 5.90 8.17
CA GLY A 18 2.15 6.73 8.97
C GLY A 18 2.81 5.95 10.11
N THR A 19 2.92 6.59 11.28
CA THR A 19 3.56 6.02 12.47
C THR A 19 2.74 4.94 13.17
N LEU A 20 1.43 4.86 12.90
CA LEU A 20 0.56 3.81 13.45
C LEU A 20 0.85 2.44 12.85
N GLY A 21 1.28 2.44 11.59
CA GLY A 21 1.64 1.25 10.83
C GLY A 21 0.45 0.41 10.34
N TRP A 22 0.77 -0.57 9.50
CA TRP A 22 -0.17 -1.52 8.92
C TRP A 22 -0.37 -2.72 9.86
N VAL A 23 -0.81 -2.49 11.10
CA VAL A 23 -0.86 -3.55 12.14
C VAL A 23 -2.31 -4.00 12.35
N PRO A 24 -2.63 -5.31 12.42
CA PRO A 24 -4.00 -5.77 12.58
C PRO A 24 -4.60 -5.26 13.88
N ILE A 25 -5.88 -4.89 13.85
CA ILE A 25 -6.58 -4.47 15.06
C ILE A 25 -6.80 -5.70 15.94
N VAL A 26 -6.14 -5.71 17.10
CA VAL A 26 -6.36 -6.69 18.17
C VAL A 26 -6.92 -5.95 19.40
N GLY A 27 -8.15 -6.29 19.79
CA GLY A 27 -8.80 -5.71 20.99
C GLY A 27 -9.80 -4.58 20.71
N PRO A 28 -10.27 -3.85 21.73
CA PRO A 28 -11.37 -2.88 21.66
C PRO A 28 -10.98 -1.54 21.03
N LEU A 29 -9.94 -1.51 20.19
CA LEU A 29 -9.61 -0.32 19.40
C LEU A 29 -10.69 -0.18 18.32
N LEU A 30 -11.72 0.58 18.65
CA LEU A 30 -12.89 0.88 17.80
C LEU A 30 -12.63 2.01 16.80
N SER A 31 -11.41 2.55 16.75
CA SER A 31 -11.09 3.66 15.86
C SER A 31 -10.63 3.13 14.51
N PRO A 32 -11.31 3.48 13.41
CA PRO A 32 -10.84 3.12 12.07
C PRO A 32 -9.47 3.75 11.84
N ILE A 33 -8.49 2.93 11.46
CA ILE A 33 -7.17 3.42 11.08
C ILE A 33 -7.31 3.99 9.66
N LEU A 34 -7.02 5.27 9.51
CA LEU A 34 -7.02 5.94 8.21
C LEU A 34 -5.65 5.75 7.54
N CYS A 35 -5.50 4.67 6.80
CA CYS A 35 -4.33 4.40 5.96
C CYS A 35 -4.44 5.18 4.63
N GLN A 36 -4.14 6.48 4.66
CA GLN A 36 -4.30 7.36 3.50
C GLN A 36 -2.99 8.03 3.12
N ILE A 37 -2.71 8.04 1.81
CA ILE A 37 -1.66 8.85 1.21
C ILE A 37 -2.33 9.92 0.36
N SER A 38 -2.29 11.17 0.82
CA SER A 38 -2.96 12.29 0.13
C SER A 38 -2.14 12.91 -1.00
N GLN A 39 -0.85 12.61 -1.08
CA GLN A 39 0.05 13.17 -2.08
C GLN A 39 0.09 12.30 -3.35
N VAL A 40 0.39 12.94 -4.48
CA VAL A 40 0.68 12.23 -5.73
C VAL A 40 2.10 11.72 -5.65
N LEU A 41 2.26 10.41 -5.80
CA LEU A 41 3.54 9.71 -5.80
C LEU A 41 4.13 9.75 -7.22
N LYS A 42 5.41 9.40 -7.34
CA LYS A 42 6.11 9.34 -8.61
C LYS A 42 6.61 7.92 -8.91
N VAL A 43 6.80 7.62 -10.18
CA VAL A 43 7.54 6.43 -10.59
C VAL A 43 8.94 6.49 -9.98
N GLY A 44 9.33 5.41 -9.29
CA GLY A 44 10.56 5.32 -8.49
C GLY A 44 10.31 5.34 -6.99
N ASP A 45 9.17 5.87 -6.52
CA ASP A 45 8.80 5.83 -5.10
C ASP A 45 8.48 4.41 -4.61
N THR A 46 8.45 4.25 -3.29
CA THR A 46 8.12 2.99 -2.63
C THR A 46 7.06 3.18 -1.57
N LEU A 47 6.07 2.29 -1.55
CA LEU A 47 5.13 2.18 -0.43
C LEU A 47 5.67 1.24 0.62
N LEU A 48 5.75 1.69 1.86
CA LEU A 48 6.11 0.87 3.01
C LEU A 48 4.87 0.62 3.88
N PHE A 49 4.49 -0.64 3.93
CA PHE A 49 3.55 -1.16 4.90
C PHE A 49 4.38 -1.66 6.09
N ASN A 50 4.55 -0.79 7.08
CA ASN A 50 5.34 -1.05 8.27
C ASN A 50 4.54 -1.80 9.34
N GLY A 51 5.22 -2.62 10.12
CA GLY A 51 4.67 -3.29 11.30
C GLY A 51 5.76 -4.07 12.03
N PRO A 52 5.53 -4.51 13.28
CA PRO A 52 6.46 -5.38 13.98
C PRO A 52 6.77 -6.64 13.16
N LEU A 53 8.02 -7.09 13.18
CA LEU A 53 8.43 -8.32 12.49
C LEU A 53 7.57 -9.50 12.93
N GLY A 54 7.09 -10.28 11.95
CA GLY A 54 6.21 -11.43 12.20
C GLY A 54 4.73 -11.07 12.35
N THR A 55 4.35 -9.78 12.22
CA THR A 55 2.94 -9.38 12.15
C THR A 55 2.33 -9.92 10.85
N VAL A 56 1.23 -10.67 10.97
CA VAL A 56 0.51 -11.26 9.85
C VAL A 56 -0.72 -10.41 9.52
N LEU A 57 -0.52 -9.40 8.67
CA LEU A 57 -1.61 -8.69 8.01
C LEU A 57 -1.27 -8.60 6.52
N PRO A 58 -1.90 -9.45 5.67
CA PRO A 58 -1.53 -9.51 4.27
C PRO A 58 -1.85 -8.20 3.56
N VAL A 59 -1.10 -7.90 2.51
CA VAL A 59 -1.36 -6.78 1.60
C VAL A 59 -1.72 -7.33 0.23
N TYR A 60 -2.92 -7.02 -0.24
CA TYR A 60 -3.43 -7.40 -1.55
C TYR A 60 -3.54 -6.17 -2.43
N GLU A 61 -2.91 -6.21 -3.60
CA GLU A 61 -3.23 -5.25 -4.67
C GLU A 61 -4.47 -5.72 -5.43
N VAL A 62 -5.43 -4.81 -5.59
CA VAL A 62 -6.75 -5.11 -6.13
C VAL A 62 -7.20 -4.08 -7.16
N THR A 63 -8.31 -4.35 -7.84
CA THR A 63 -8.97 -3.38 -8.72
C THR A 63 -9.75 -2.34 -7.90
N ALA A 64 -10.15 -1.23 -8.54
CA ALA A 64 -10.97 -0.21 -7.90
C ALA A 64 -12.32 -0.76 -7.36
N SER A 65 -12.95 -1.68 -8.10
CA SER A 65 -14.21 -2.31 -7.67
C SER A 65 -14.00 -3.23 -6.47
N ALA A 66 -12.94 -4.03 -6.47
CA ALA A 66 -12.57 -4.88 -5.34
C ALA A 66 -12.20 -4.06 -4.09
N PHE A 67 -11.48 -2.94 -4.27
CA PHE A 67 -11.16 -1.99 -3.21
C PHE A 67 -12.39 -1.37 -2.54
N ALA A 68 -13.41 -1.03 -3.34
CA ALA A 68 -14.66 -0.45 -2.82
C ALA A 68 -15.42 -1.46 -1.95
N ASN A 69 -15.39 -2.75 -2.34
CA ASN A 69 -16.16 -3.81 -1.70
C ASN A 69 -15.36 -4.64 -0.69
N CYS A 70 -14.08 -4.33 -0.47
CA CYS A 70 -13.17 -5.15 0.34
C CYS A 70 -13.12 -6.62 -0.11
N ASP A 71 -13.14 -6.81 -1.43
CA ASP A 71 -13.15 -8.13 -2.06
C ASP A 71 -11.73 -8.51 -2.50
N ILE A 72 -11.24 -9.64 -2.02
CA ILE A 72 -9.97 -10.22 -2.47
C ILE A 72 -10.17 -11.26 -3.58
N GLY A 73 -11.40 -11.57 -3.97
CA GLY A 73 -11.75 -12.55 -5.00
C GLY A 73 -10.99 -13.86 -4.84
N ASN A 74 -10.42 -14.36 -5.94
CA ASN A 74 -9.53 -15.53 -5.97
C ASN A 74 -8.04 -15.16 -5.81
N LEU A 75 -7.72 -13.99 -5.25
CA LEU A 75 -6.33 -13.54 -5.10
C LEU A 75 -5.58 -14.27 -3.98
N LEU A 76 -6.13 -15.33 -3.39
CA LEU A 76 -5.38 -16.22 -2.50
C LEU A 76 -4.54 -17.19 -3.35
N PRO A 77 -3.19 -17.25 -3.21
CA PRO A 77 -2.36 -16.72 -2.11
C PRO A 77 -1.52 -15.48 -2.48
N ARG A 78 -1.91 -14.72 -3.51
CA ARG A 78 -1.16 -13.64 -4.18
C ARG A 78 -0.89 -12.39 -3.32
N GLY A 79 -1.34 -12.34 -2.07
CA GLY A 79 -1.02 -11.24 -1.14
C GLY A 79 0.37 -11.41 -0.53
N THR A 80 1.06 -10.31 -0.25
CA THR A 80 2.30 -10.38 0.52
C THR A 80 1.96 -10.64 1.98
N VAL A 81 2.39 -11.79 2.51
CA VAL A 81 2.13 -12.20 3.88
C VAL A 81 3.31 -11.79 4.76
N GLY A 82 3.03 -11.05 5.84
CA GLY A 82 4.04 -10.61 6.79
C GLY A 82 4.50 -9.17 6.57
N LEU A 83 4.88 -8.52 7.66
CA LEU A 83 5.38 -7.14 7.68
C LEU A 83 6.81 -7.07 8.22
N PRO A 84 7.57 -6.03 7.81
CA PRO A 84 7.21 -4.97 6.86
C PRO A 84 7.20 -5.46 5.40
N VAL A 85 6.40 -4.81 4.53
CA VAL A 85 6.46 -5.01 3.09
C VAL A 85 6.67 -3.69 2.35
N SER A 86 7.63 -3.69 1.42
CA SER A 86 7.92 -2.57 0.52
C SER A 86 7.41 -2.90 -0.89
N ILE A 87 6.61 -2.00 -1.47
CA ILE A 87 6.07 -2.13 -2.82
C ILE A 87 6.61 -0.99 -3.70
N PRO A 88 7.51 -1.26 -4.66
CA PRO A 88 8.02 -0.23 -5.56
C PRO A 88 6.95 0.21 -6.57
N LEU A 89 6.93 1.51 -6.88
CA LEU A 89 6.01 2.15 -7.80
C LEU A 89 6.72 2.34 -9.14
N VAL A 90 6.56 1.37 -10.04
CA VAL A 90 7.33 1.30 -11.30
C VAL A 90 6.57 1.85 -12.52
N ALA A 91 5.28 2.15 -12.38
CA ALA A 91 4.44 2.63 -13.47
C ALA A 91 3.45 3.69 -12.97
N PRO A 92 3.11 4.70 -13.80
CA PRO A 92 2.09 5.68 -13.47
C PRO A 92 0.69 5.04 -13.49
N GLY A 93 -0.25 5.70 -12.82
CA GLY A 93 -1.64 5.26 -12.68
C GLY A 93 -2.10 5.20 -11.24
N THR A 94 -3.31 4.72 -11.02
CA THR A 94 -3.87 4.53 -9.67
C THR A 94 -3.76 3.07 -9.27
N ARG A 95 -3.23 2.82 -8.07
CA ARG A 95 -3.14 1.48 -7.48
C ARG A 95 -3.93 1.43 -6.19
N PHE A 96 -4.51 0.26 -5.91
CA PHE A 96 -5.39 0.04 -4.77
C PHE A 96 -4.89 -1.15 -3.97
N PHE A 97 -4.76 -0.97 -2.66
CA PHE A 97 -4.26 -1.98 -1.75
C PHE A 97 -5.23 -2.16 -0.59
N ILE A 98 -5.49 -3.41 -0.23
CA ILE A 98 -6.37 -3.77 0.88
C ILE A 98 -5.72 -4.86 1.75
N ALA A 99 -6.11 -4.92 3.01
CA ALA A 99 -5.86 -6.08 3.87
C ALA A 99 -6.85 -7.22 3.53
N ASP A 100 -6.92 -8.25 4.39
CA ASP A 100 -8.03 -9.19 4.34
C ASP A 100 -9.39 -8.48 4.48
N PRO A 101 -10.50 -9.10 4.04
CA PRO A 101 -11.80 -8.46 3.99
C PRO A 101 -12.25 -7.82 5.31
N ILE A 102 -11.95 -8.45 6.45
CA ILE A 102 -12.37 -7.95 7.76
C ILE A 102 -11.60 -6.67 8.09
N ASN A 103 -10.28 -6.68 7.97
CA ASN A 103 -9.46 -5.50 8.25
C ASN A 103 -9.67 -4.37 7.23
N CYS A 104 -9.96 -4.70 5.96
CA CYS A 104 -10.31 -3.71 4.94
C CYS A 104 -11.56 -2.91 5.32
N LEU A 105 -12.60 -3.58 5.84
CA LEU A 105 -13.83 -2.93 6.32
C LEU A 105 -13.57 -2.01 7.52
N LEU A 106 -12.51 -2.27 8.29
CA LEU A 106 -12.08 -1.44 9.42
C LEU A 106 -11.16 -0.27 9.02
N GLY A 107 -10.84 -0.12 7.73
CA GLY A 107 -10.04 0.99 7.21
C GLY A 107 -8.63 0.62 6.74
N PHE A 108 -8.21 -0.65 6.83
CA PHE A 108 -6.94 -1.13 6.26
C PHE A 108 -7.04 -1.29 4.75
N LYS A 109 -7.17 -0.14 4.10
CA LYS A 109 -7.17 -0.01 2.66
C LYS A 109 -6.59 1.34 2.29
N THR A 110 -5.77 1.36 1.25
CA THR A 110 -5.21 2.60 0.71
C THR A 110 -5.26 2.59 -0.81
N ASN A 111 -5.37 3.78 -1.39
CA ASN A 111 -5.15 3.96 -2.81
C ASN A 111 -4.09 5.04 -3.00
N VAL A 112 -3.36 4.94 -4.09
CA VAL A 112 -2.32 5.90 -4.44
C VAL A 112 -2.41 6.24 -5.91
N THR A 113 -2.12 7.51 -6.23
CA THR A 113 -1.98 7.96 -7.61
C THR A 113 -0.51 8.22 -7.87
N ILE A 114 0.01 7.60 -8.93
CA ILE A 114 1.42 7.65 -9.33
C ILE A 114 1.51 8.44 -10.63
N ALA A 115 2.26 9.53 -10.63
CA ALA A 115 2.64 10.28 -11.81
C ALA A 115 3.96 9.74 -12.39
N SER A 116 4.25 10.08 -13.65
CA SER A 116 5.58 9.90 -14.22
C SER A 116 6.64 10.63 -13.40
N ALA A 117 7.85 10.07 -13.35
CA ALA A 117 9.00 10.64 -12.62
C ALA A 117 9.35 12.06 -13.08
#